data_AF-A0ABD3MUM4-F1
#
_entry.id   AF-A0ABD3MUM4-F1
#
_cell.length_a   1.000
_cell.length_b   1.000
_cell.length_c   1.000
_cell.angle_alpha   90.00
_cell.angle_beta   90.00
_cell.angle_gamma   90.00
#
_symmetry.space_group_name_H-M   'P 1'
#
loop_
_entity.id
_entity.type
_entity.pdbx_description
1 polymer ?
#
loop_
_entity_poly.entity_id
_entity_poly.type
_entity_poly.pdbx_seq_one_letter_code
_entity_poly.pdbx_strand_id
1 'polypeptide(L)'
;MTMPPMTSVFAIALGLLLGAEAFNPISSHIEPVRNSLISLSSDLPSIMLCRPTTSLHMCICINCVRVTNCSAYYFVEEQHAQPHINKNPTWEPRNGSPTIQVHIRPNADKKAEMELEKMWNEHESQTRQAEAAAAGEGRVDTPLVGDKQYDLSGITSYEYDVVECEDFVEERGAWVKNMPEEIRLANPNFVPT
;
A
#
# COMPACT_ATOMS: atom_id res chain seq x y z
N MET A 1 -26.35 -43.38 33.76
CA MET A 1 -26.22 -41.94 33.44
C MET A 1 -27.55 -41.50 32.86
N THR A 2 -28.32 -40.79 33.68
CA THR A 2 -29.76 -40.58 33.55
C THR A 2 -30.03 -39.15 33.04
N MET A 3 -30.78 -39.00 31.96
CA MET A 3 -31.29 -37.70 31.50
C MET A 3 -32.35 -37.14 32.47
N PRO A 4 -32.51 -35.81 32.52
CA PRO A 4 -33.79 -35.19 32.82
C PRO A 4 -34.31 -34.27 31.68
N PRO A 5 -35.60 -33.88 31.72
CA PRO A 5 -36.44 -33.74 30.53
C PRO A 5 -36.77 -32.30 30.12
N MET A 6 -37.37 -32.17 28.93
CA MET A 6 -38.07 -30.98 28.46
C MET A 6 -39.45 -30.85 29.13
N THR A 7 -39.80 -29.64 29.58
CA THR A 7 -41.18 -29.28 29.96
C THR A 7 -41.56 -27.88 29.50
N SER A 8 -42.83 -27.77 29.18
CA SER A 8 -43.54 -26.76 28.40
C SER A 8 -44.30 -25.77 29.28
N VAL A 9 -44.47 -24.53 28.77
CA VAL A 9 -45.63 -23.61 28.91
C VAL A 9 -45.98 -23.06 30.30
N PHE A 10 -46.06 -21.72 30.46
CA PHE A 10 -47.31 -20.97 30.73
C PHE A 10 -47.07 -19.44 30.84
N ALA A 11 -48.07 -18.69 30.36
CA ALA A 11 -48.15 -17.25 30.23
C ALA A 11 -48.58 -16.52 31.52
N ILE A 12 -48.18 -15.24 31.68
CA ILE A 12 -48.82 -14.22 32.54
C ILE A 12 -48.63 -12.84 31.85
N ALA A 13 -49.67 -12.30 31.20
CA ALA A 13 -50.51 -11.14 31.61
C ALA A 13 -49.76 -9.80 31.67
N LEU A 14 -49.98 -8.84 30.76
CA LEU A 14 -51.14 -7.95 30.53
C LEU A 14 -51.15 -6.69 31.43
N GLY A 15 -51.09 -5.53 30.76
CA GLY A 15 -51.63 -4.24 31.22
C GLY A 15 -50.60 -3.10 31.14
N LEU A 16 -50.90 -1.85 30.77
CA LEU A 16 -51.97 -1.12 30.04
C LEU A 16 -51.70 0.36 30.41
N LEU A 17 -51.95 1.30 29.48
CA LEU A 17 -52.38 2.71 29.73
C LEU A 17 -51.32 3.65 30.38
N LEU A 18 -51.04 4.90 29.97
CA LEU A 18 -51.60 5.96 29.12
C LEU A 18 -50.42 6.89 28.75
N GLY A 19 -50.42 7.76 27.74
CA GLY A 19 -51.45 8.25 26.83
C GLY A 19 -50.92 9.52 26.13
N ALA A 20 -51.71 9.98 25.15
CA ALA A 20 -51.87 11.38 24.71
C ALA A 20 -50.65 12.05 24.02
N GLU A 21 -50.72 12.76 22.88
CA GLU A 21 -51.79 13.49 22.21
C GLU A 21 -51.57 13.56 20.68
N ALA A 22 -52.66 13.91 20.01
CA ALA A 22 -52.85 14.12 18.58
C ALA A 22 -51.93 15.19 17.96
N PHE A 23 -51.75 15.13 16.63
CA PHE A 23 -52.26 16.12 15.67
C PHE A 23 -51.76 15.78 14.25
N ASN A 24 -52.70 15.58 13.34
CA ASN A 24 -52.57 15.58 11.87
C ASN A 24 -53.06 16.97 11.38
N PRO A 25 -53.00 17.32 10.09
CA PRO A 25 -51.87 17.42 9.15
C PRO A 25 -51.84 18.85 8.53
N ILE A 26 -51.00 19.12 7.51
CA ILE A 26 -51.25 19.97 6.32
C ILE A 26 -49.94 20.61 5.80
N SER A 27 -49.66 20.26 4.54
CA SER A 27 -48.94 20.96 3.47
C SER A 27 -48.40 22.39 3.73
N SER A 28 -47.10 22.58 3.49
CA SER A 28 -46.61 23.75 2.75
C SER A 28 -45.28 23.47 2.03
N HIS A 29 -45.41 23.37 0.72
CA HIS A 29 -44.47 23.75 -0.33
C HIS A 29 -43.33 24.68 0.10
N ILE A 30 -42.07 24.22 0.04
CA ILE A 30 -40.89 25.06 -0.20
C ILE A 30 -39.90 24.26 -1.07
N GLU A 31 -39.74 24.71 -2.32
CA GLU A 31 -38.77 24.22 -3.30
C GLU A 31 -37.31 24.46 -2.84
N PRO A 32 -36.41 23.48 -2.92
CA PRO A 32 -34.98 23.76 -2.79
C PRO A 32 -34.42 24.35 -4.10
N VAL A 33 -33.89 25.55 -3.97
CA VAL A 33 -33.13 26.32 -4.96
C VAL A 33 -32.13 25.43 -5.72
N ARG A 34 -32.26 25.43 -7.06
CA ARG A 34 -31.24 24.96 -8.00
C ARG A 34 -29.92 25.66 -7.70
N ASN A 35 -28.94 24.92 -7.17
CA ASN A 35 -27.54 25.32 -7.25
C ASN A 35 -26.87 24.54 -8.39
N SER A 36 -26.26 25.31 -9.29
CA SER A 36 -25.59 24.87 -10.49
C SER A 36 -24.65 23.70 -10.26
N LEU A 37 -24.85 22.63 -11.04
CA LEU A 37 -23.84 21.63 -11.32
C LEU A 37 -22.72 22.29 -12.12
N ILE A 38 -21.66 22.71 -11.43
CA ILE A 38 -20.36 22.89 -12.06
C ILE A 38 -19.76 21.50 -12.18
N SER A 39 -19.69 21.03 -13.42
CA SER A 39 -18.94 19.85 -13.84
C SER A 39 -17.47 20.02 -13.44
N LEU A 40 -17.10 19.52 -12.26
CA LEU A 40 -15.70 19.25 -11.94
C LEU A 40 -15.32 17.96 -12.66
N SER A 41 -14.57 18.14 -13.75
CA SER A 41 -13.89 17.09 -14.48
C SER A 41 -13.16 16.14 -13.54
N SER A 42 -13.35 14.85 -13.78
CA SER A 42 -12.78 13.71 -13.07
C SER A 42 -11.29 13.48 -13.37
N ASP A 43 -10.47 14.54 -13.25
CA ASP A 43 -9.02 14.49 -13.46
C ASP A 43 -8.31 15.00 -12.20
N LEU A 44 -8.57 14.36 -11.06
CA LEU A 44 -7.65 14.40 -9.93
C LEU A 44 -6.69 13.21 -10.11
N PRO A 45 -5.38 13.45 -10.28
CA PRO A 45 -4.42 12.36 -10.33
C PRO A 45 -4.54 11.58 -9.02
N SER A 46 -4.50 10.26 -9.11
CA SER A 46 -4.44 9.34 -7.98
C SER A 46 -3.23 9.69 -7.10
N ILE A 47 -3.38 10.69 -6.23
CA ILE A 47 -2.61 10.80 -5.00
C ILE A 47 -3.17 9.69 -4.14
N MET A 48 -2.67 8.49 -4.42
CA MET A 48 -2.93 7.28 -3.68
C MET A 48 -2.65 7.64 -2.22
N LEU A 49 -3.69 7.57 -1.39
CA LEU A 49 -3.59 7.65 0.04
C LEU A 49 -2.45 6.73 0.48
N CYS A 50 -1.31 7.32 0.84
CA CYS A 50 -0.15 6.59 1.32
C CYS A 50 -0.60 5.89 2.61
N ARG A 51 -0.94 4.60 2.50
CA ARG A 51 -1.36 3.78 3.62
C ARG A 51 -0.16 3.72 4.58
N PRO A 52 -0.28 4.17 5.84
CA PRO A 52 0.85 4.18 6.75
C PRO A 52 1.06 2.75 7.24
N THR A 53 1.82 1.98 6.48
CA THR A 53 2.38 0.71 6.95
C THR A 53 3.78 0.58 6.37
N THR A 54 4.60 1.61 6.52
CA THR A 54 6.04 1.47 6.37
C THR A 54 6.55 0.91 7.69
N SER A 55 7.01 -0.34 7.67
CA SER A 55 8.00 -0.78 8.64
C SER A 55 9.25 0.05 8.37
N LEU A 56 9.35 1.22 9.01
CA LEU A 56 10.43 2.19 8.81
C LEU A 56 11.77 1.57 9.24
N HIS A 57 12.49 1.01 8.27
CA HIS A 57 13.94 1.04 8.34
C HIS A 57 14.33 2.45 7.86
N MET A 58 14.76 3.26 8.81
CA MET A 58 14.99 4.68 8.57
C MET A 58 16.29 4.86 7.81
N CYS A 59 16.16 5.20 6.53
CA CYS A 59 17.25 5.61 5.65
C CYS A 59 18.21 6.57 6.34
N ILE A 60 19.50 6.21 6.41
CA ILE A 60 20.50 7.01 7.14
C ILE A 60 20.56 8.45 6.62
N CYS A 61 20.19 8.66 5.35
CA CYS A 61 20.17 9.97 4.71
C CYS A 61 19.28 11.00 5.42
N ILE A 62 18.29 10.59 6.22
CA ILE A 62 17.47 11.55 6.98
C ILE A 62 18.28 12.40 7.96
N ASN A 63 19.44 11.88 8.37
CA ASN A 63 20.38 12.51 9.30
C ASN A 63 21.64 13.00 8.58
N CYS A 64 21.60 13.20 7.25
CA CYS A 64 22.73 13.71 6.50
C CYS A 64 22.56 15.20 6.19
N VAL A 65 23.61 16.01 6.35
CA VAL A 65 23.61 17.44 5.94
C VAL A 65 23.25 17.63 4.46
N ARG A 66 23.48 16.60 3.62
CA ARG A 66 23.27 16.64 2.17
C ARG A 66 21.87 16.16 1.75
N VAL A 67 20.99 15.85 2.70
CA VAL A 67 19.65 15.31 2.41
C VAL A 67 18.86 16.16 1.41
N THR A 68 19.07 17.47 1.40
CA THR A 68 18.38 18.42 0.52
C THR A 68 18.99 18.56 -0.88
N ASN A 69 20.18 18.04 -1.15
CA ASN A 69 20.88 18.29 -2.42
C ASN A 69 21.54 17.03 -3.01
N CYS A 70 21.28 15.86 -2.44
CA CYS A 70 21.87 14.59 -2.85
C CYS A 70 21.03 13.89 -3.92
N SER A 71 21.65 13.57 -5.06
CA SER A 71 21.01 12.83 -6.15
C SER A 71 20.56 11.42 -5.73
N ALA A 72 21.32 10.73 -4.88
CA ALA A 72 20.93 9.41 -4.40
C ALA A 72 19.73 9.47 -3.44
N TYR A 73 19.63 10.50 -2.60
CA TYR A 73 18.45 10.66 -1.74
C TYR A 73 17.22 11.03 -2.58
N TYR A 74 17.39 11.89 -3.58
CA TYR A 74 16.35 12.21 -4.55
C TYR A 74 15.80 10.94 -5.24
N PHE A 75 16.66 10.03 -5.67
CA PHE A 75 16.25 8.75 -6.23
C PHE A 75 15.39 7.93 -5.24
N VAL A 76 15.77 7.89 -3.97
CA VAL A 76 15.01 7.18 -2.93
C VAL A 76 13.64 7.81 -2.68
N GLU A 77 13.54 9.15 -2.71
CA GLU A 77 12.25 9.85 -2.64
C GLU A 77 11.32 9.45 -3.80
N GLU A 78 11.86 9.36 -5.02
CA GLU A 78 11.13 8.95 -6.22
C GLU A 78 10.62 7.51 -6.10
N GLN A 79 11.46 6.57 -5.65
CA GLN A 79 11.05 5.17 -5.46
C GLN A 79 9.94 5.02 -4.40
N HIS A 80 9.87 5.93 -3.43
CA HIS A 80 8.82 5.94 -2.41
C HIS A 80 7.58 6.76 -2.81
N ALA A 81 7.55 7.33 -4.02
CA ALA A 81 6.52 8.27 -4.46
C ALA A 81 6.26 9.40 -3.44
N GLN A 82 7.30 9.82 -2.72
CA GLN A 82 7.22 10.92 -1.77
C GLN A 82 7.55 12.26 -2.47
N PRO A 83 6.99 13.39 -2.01
CA PRO A 83 7.40 14.69 -2.47
C PRO A 83 8.92 14.90 -2.28
N HIS A 84 9.60 15.36 -3.32
CA HIS A 84 11.02 15.71 -3.24
C HIS A 84 11.24 16.94 -2.37
N ILE A 85 12.21 16.88 -1.45
CA ILE A 85 12.67 18.07 -0.70
C ILE A 85 13.24 19.13 -1.65
N ASN A 86 14.02 18.70 -2.64
CA ASN A 86 14.59 19.56 -3.67
C ASN A 86 14.43 18.91 -5.04
N LYS A 87 13.82 19.64 -5.97
CA LYS A 87 13.52 19.14 -7.31
C LYS A 87 14.76 19.00 -8.20
N ASN A 88 15.84 19.72 -7.91
CA ASN A 88 17.05 19.76 -8.72
C ASN A 88 18.30 19.58 -7.84
N PRO A 89 18.58 18.37 -7.35
CA PRO A 89 19.82 18.10 -6.63
C PRO A 89 21.02 18.26 -7.56
N THR A 90 22.09 18.88 -7.05
CA THR A 90 23.33 19.13 -7.79
C THR A 90 24.51 18.34 -7.25
N TRP A 91 24.38 17.74 -6.07
CA TRP A 91 25.45 16.99 -5.44
C TRP A 91 25.30 15.49 -5.69
N GLU A 92 26.32 14.90 -6.30
CA GLU A 92 26.43 13.46 -6.53
C GLU A 92 27.35 12.82 -5.48
N PRO A 93 26.95 11.69 -4.87
CA PRO A 93 27.82 10.89 -4.03
C PRO A 93 29.03 10.32 -4.78
N ARG A 94 30.08 9.97 -4.03
CA ARG A 94 31.25 9.27 -4.55
C ARG A 94 30.88 7.97 -5.24
N ASN A 95 31.57 7.66 -6.33
CA ASN A 95 31.39 6.41 -7.07
C ASN A 95 31.52 5.18 -6.15
N GLY A 96 30.54 4.28 -6.21
CA GLY A 96 30.44 3.12 -5.32
C GLY A 96 29.68 3.36 -4.01
N SER A 97 29.22 4.60 -3.77
CA SER A 97 28.40 5.00 -2.63
C SER A 97 27.21 5.84 -3.13
N PRO A 98 26.06 5.87 -2.43
CA PRO A 98 25.72 5.09 -1.25
C PRO A 98 25.34 3.63 -1.58
N THR A 99 25.37 2.76 -0.57
CA THR A 99 24.80 1.41 -0.63
C THR A 99 23.32 1.46 -0.28
N ILE A 100 22.49 1.05 -1.24
CA ILE A 100 21.04 0.97 -1.11
C ILE A 100 20.63 -0.49 -0.95
N GLN A 101 19.97 -0.82 0.16
CA GLN A 101 19.34 -2.10 0.38
C GLN A 101 17.90 -2.05 -0.13
N VAL A 102 17.51 -3.02 -0.95
CA VAL A 102 16.14 -3.15 -1.47
C VAL A 102 15.47 -4.35 -0.83
N HIS A 103 14.36 -4.12 -0.12
CA HIS A 103 13.54 -5.19 0.44
C HIS A 103 12.36 -5.42 -0.50
N ILE A 104 12.26 -6.64 -1.04
CA ILE A 104 11.16 -7.04 -1.91
C ILE A 104 10.20 -7.88 -1.08
N ARG A 105 8.95 -7.43 -0.97
CA ARG A 105 7.89 -8.16 -0.24
C ARG A 105 6.74 -8.47 -1.19
N PRO A 106 6.15 -9.67 -1.15
CA PRO A 106 4.90 -9.90 -1.85
C PRO A 106 3.77 -9.07 -1.21
N ASN A 107 2.92 -8.50 -2.05
CA ASN A 107 1.70 -7.82 -1.64
C ASN A 107 0.76 -8.85 -1.02
N ALA A 108 0.21 -8.55 0.15
CA ALA A 108 -0.71 -9.44 0.88
C ALA A 108 -2.14 -9.49 0.28
N ASP A 109 -2.33 -8.97 -0.94
CA ASP A 109 -3.62 -8.96 -1.61
C ASP A 109 -3.94 -10.35 -2.14
N LYS A 110 -5.11 -10.90 -1.81
CA LYS A 110 -5.55 -12.25 -2.23
C LYS A 110 -5.42 -12.49 -3.73
N LYS A 111 -5.65 -11.44 -4.54
CA LYS A 111 -5.48 -11.52 -6.00
C LYS A 111 -4.01 -11.74 -6.39
N ALA A 112 -3.09 -11.01 -5.77
CA ALA A 112 -1.66 -11.15 -6.01
C ALA A 112 -1.16 -12.54 -5.58
N GLU A 113 -1.65 -13.04 -4.44
CA GLU A 113 -1.33 -14.39 -3.95
C GLU A 113 -1.80 -15.49 -4.93
N MET A 114 -3.04 -15.42 -5.41
CA MET A 114 -3.55 -16.39 -6.40
C MET A 114 -2.79 -16.34 -7.73
N GLU A 115 -2.41 -15.15 -8.21
CA GLU A 115 -1.61 -15.02 -9.44
C GLU A 115 -0.21 -15.60 -9.25
N LEU A 116 0.44 -15.37 -8.10
CA LEU A 116 1.73 -16.00 -7.77
C LEU A 116 1.65 -17.52 -7.76
N GLU A 117 0.63 -18.08 -7.12
CA GLU A 117 0.43 -19.54 -7.05
C GLU A 117 0.23 -20.13 -8.45
N LYS A 118 -0.55 -19.46 -9.29
CA LYS A 118 -0.76 -19.88 -10.68
C LYS A 118 0.55 -19.88 -11.48
N MET A 119 1.39 -18.85 -11.34
CA MET A 119 2.70 -18.79 -12.00
C MET A 119 3.62 -19.91 -11.51
N TRP A 120 3.62 -20.21 -10.21
CA TRP A 120 4.41 -21.29 -9.63
C TRP A 120 4.01 -22.67 -10.18
N ASN A 121 2.70 -22.96 -10.19
CA ASN A 121 2.17 -24.22 -10.71
C ASN A 121 2.52 -24.43 -12.20
N GLU A 122 2.51 -23.35 -12.98
CA GLU A 122 2.92 -23.40 -14.38
C GLU A 122 4.41 -23.74 -14.53
N HIS A 123 5.27 -23.10 -13.73
CA HIS A 123 6.71 -23.37 -13.73
C HIS A 123 7.01 -24.83 -13.34
N GLU A 124 6.38 -25.37 -12.29
CA GLU A 124 6.55 -26.77 -11.91
C GLU A 124 6.16 -27.75 -13.03
N SER A 125 5.07 -27.47 -13.73
CA SER A 125 4.65 -28.28 -14.88
C SER A 125 5.68 -28.24 -16.01
N GLN A 126 6.23 -27.06 -16.32
CA GLN A 126 7.27 -26.92 -17.34
C GLN A 126 8.55 -27.66 -16.96
N THR A 127 8.99 -27.53 -15.70
CA THR A 127 10.16 -28.25 -15.17
C THR A 127 9.96 -29.76 -15.27
N ARG A 128 8.80 -30.28 -14.87
CA ARG A 128 8.48 -31.72 -14.98
C ARG A 128 8.51 -32.21 -16.43
N GLN A 129 8.00 -31.42 -17.37
CA GLN A 129 8.06 -31.76 -18.80
C GLN A 129 9.49 -31.79 -19.33
N ALA A 130 10.33 -30.82 -18.93
CA ALA A 130 11.73 -30.77 -19.30
C ALA A 130 12.52 -31.97 -18.77
N GLU A 131 12.30 -32.34 -17.50
CA GLU A 131 12.91 -33.52 -16.87
C GLU A 131 12.49 -34.82 -17.56
N ALA A 132 11.20 -35.00 -17.87
CA ALA A 132 10.70 -36.18 -18.59
C ALA A 132 11.30 -36.30 -20.00
N ALA A 133 11.38 -35.19 -20.72
CA ALA A 133 12.01 -35.14 -22.04
C ALA A 133 13.51 -35.49 -21.98
N ALA A 134 14.22 -35.03 -20.95
CA ALA A 134 15.63 -35.35 -20.73
C ALA A 134 15.84 -36.83 -20.32
N ALA A 135 14.90 -37.42 -19.58
CA ALA A 135 14.93 -38.82 -19.16
C ALA A 135 14.59 -39.82 -20.29
N GLY A 136 14.19 -39.34 -21.48
CA GLY A 136 13.86 -40.17 -22.63
C GLY A 136 12.46 -40.80 -22.57
N GLU A 137 11.63 -40.41 -21.59
CA GLU A 137 10.23 -40.83 -21.48
C GLU A 137 9.32 -39.92 -22.30
N GLY A 138 9.19 -40.24 -23.59
CA GLY A 138 8.18 -39.63 -24.47
C GLY A 138 8.63 -38.33 -25.16
N ARG A 139 8.33 -38.25 -26.46
CA ARG A 139 8.47 -37.02 -27.25
C ARG A 139 7.36 -36.05 -26.83
N VAL A 140 7.71 -35.03 -26.06
CA VAL A 140 6.82 -33.90 -25.77
C VAL A 140 6.99 -32.86 -26.87
N ASP A 141 6.02 -32.78 -27.79
CA ASP A 141 6.04 -31.86 -28.94
C ASP A 141 5.78 -30.39 -28.59
N THR A 142 5.72 -30.08 -27.30
CA THR A 142 5.54 -28.72 -26.80
C THR A 142 6.93 -28.12 -26.60
N PRO A 143 7.31 -27.06 -27.35
CA PRO A 143 8.61 -26.44 -27.15
C PRO A 143 8.69 -25.90 -25.71
N LEU A 144 9.81 -26.14 -25.03
CA LEU A 144 10.13 -25.49 -23.76
C LEU A 144 10.41 -24.01 -24.07
N VAL A 145 9.35 -23.22 -24.18
CA VAL A 145 9.42 -21.79 -24.49
C VAL A 145 9.60 -21.02 -23.19
N GLY A 146 10.83 -20.59 -22.93
CA GLY A 146 11.19 -19.70 -21.82
C GLY A 146 10.81 -18.23 -22.04
N ASP A 147 9.99 -17.92 -23.05
CA ASP A 147 9.71 -16.55 -23.48
C ASP A 147 8.59 -15.88 -22.66
N LYS A 148 7.97 -16.59 -21.71
CA LYS A 148 6.91 -16.02 -20.86
C LYS A 148 7.53 -15.07 -19.84
N GLN A 149 7.45 -13.78 -20.15
CA GLN A 149 7.74 -12.71 -19.21
C GLN A 149 6.51 -12.45 -18.34
N TYR A 150 6.63 -12.63 -17.03
CA TYR A 150 5.58 -12.32 -16.06
C TYR A 150 5.76 -10.88 -15.53
N ASP A 151 4.67 -10.13 -15.44
CA ASP A 151 4.66 -8.81 -14.82
C ASP A 151 4.40 -8.94 -13.30
N LEU A 152 5.41 -8.58 -12.50
CA LEU A 152 5.37 -8.66 -11.03
C LEU A 152 5.11 -7.30 -10.36
N SER A 153 4.93 -6.23 -11.13
CA SER A 153 4.84 -4.85 -10.62
C SER A 153 3.65 -4.61 -9.68
N GLY A 154 2.56 -5.38 -9.83
CA GLY A 154 1.39 -5.33 -8.94
C GLY A 154 1.38 -6.40 -7.83
N ILE A 155 2.37 -7.29 -7.83
CA ILE A 155 2.42 -8.47 -6.96
C ILE A 155 3.41 -8.26 -5.81
N THR A 156 4.43 -7.43 -6.02
CA THR A 156 5.49 -7.19 -5.04
C THR A 156 5.60 -5.70 -4.74
N SER A 157 5.85 -5.37 -3.46
CA SER A 157 6.24 -4.04 -3.02
C SER A 157 7.75 -3.99 -2.82
N TYR A 158 8.34 -2.83 -3.12
CA TYR A 158 9.77 -2.56 -2.96
C TYR A 158 9.95 -1.47 -1.89
N GLU A 159 10.85 -1.70 -0.94
CA GLU A 159 11.28 -0.70 0.06
C GLU A 159 12.76 -0.43 -0.15
N TYR A 160 13.14 0.83 -0.32
CA TYR A 160 14.53 1.24 -0.61
C TYR A 160 15.12 1.93 0.61
N ASP A 161 16.21 1.39 1.14
CA ASP A 161 16.87 1.92 2.34
C ASP A 161 18.34 2.22 2.06
N VAL A 162 18.81 3.43 2.34
CA VAL A 162 20.24 3.73 2.28
C VAL A 162 20.86 3.28 3.59
N VAL A 163 21.70 2.26 3.52
CA VAL A 163 22.29 1.62 4.71
C VAL A 163 23.70 2.12 4.99
N GLU A 164 24.44 2.52 3.96
CA GLU A 164 25.83 3.01 4.07
C GLU A 164 26.11 4.10 3.03
N CYS A 165 26.92 5.10 3.39
CA CYS A 165 27.33 6.17 2.48
C CYS A 165 28.67 6.77 2.93
N GLU A 166 29.66 6.81 2.03
CA GLU A 166 30.99 7.33 2.36
C GLU A 166 30.98 8.85 2.59
N ASP A 167 30.06 9.57 1.96
CA ASP A 167 29.90 11.02 2.04
C ASP A 167 28.89 11.46 3.11
N PHE A 168 28.46 10.51 3.93
CA PHE A 168 27.58 10.78 5.05
C PHE A 168 28.25 11.75 6.02
N VAL A 169 27.55 12.85 6.31
CA VAL A 169 27.95 13.80 7.34
C VAL A 169 26.75 13.98 8.25
N GLU A 170 26.88 13.51 9.49
CA GLU A 170 25.78 13.47 10.44
C GLU A 170 25.30 14.89 10.80
N GLU A 171 24.04 15.15 10.51
CA GLU A 171 23.25 16.24 11.06
C GLU A 171 21.89 15.66 11.47
N ARG A 172 21.73 15.40 12.78
CA ARG A 172 20.49 14.80 13.30
C ARG A 172 19.28 15.65 12.94
N GLY A 173 18.25 14.98 12.41
CA GLY A 173 17.00 15.61 12.03
C GLY A 173 17.13 16.58 10.84
N ALA A 174 18.18 16.48 10.02
CA ALA A 174 18.33 17.29 8.81
C ALA A 174 17.09 17.22 7.91
N TRP A 175 16.52 16.02 7.75
CA TRP A 175 15.28 15.85 7.00
C TRP A 175 14.09 16.54 7.66
N VAL A 176 13.93 16.43 8.98
CA VAL A 176 12.82 17.05 9.73
C VAL A 176 12.83 18.57 9.56
N LYS A 177 14.02 19.18 9.57
CA LYS A 177 14.20 20.62 9.34
C LYS A 177 13.78 21.05 7.93
N ASN A 178 13.90 20.15 6.95
CA ASN A 178 13.67 20.42 5.54
C ASN A 178 12.46 19.66 4.97
N MET A 179 11.57 19.18 5.84
CA MET A 179 10.43 18.34 5.45
C MET A 179 9.51 19.09 4.48
N PRO A 180 9.12 18.49 3.33
CA PRO A 180 8.18 19.12 2.40
C PRO A 180 6.86 19.46 3.08
N GLU A 181 6.29 20.62 2.72
CA GLU A 181 5.07 21.12 3.35
C GLU A 181 3.87 20.19 3.09
N GLU A 182 3.85 19.51 1.93
CA GLU A 182 2.83 18.51 1.60
C GLU A 182 2.81 17.37 2.63
N ILE A 183 3.97 16.91 3.08
CA ILE A 183 4.08 15.85 4.10
C ILE A 183 3.68 16.41 5.48
N ARG A 184 4.10 17.63 5.82
CA ARG A 184 3.73 18.30 7.09
C ARG A 184 2.22 18.47 7.22
N LEU A 185 1.55 18.89 6.14
CA LEU A 185 0.10 19.08 6.11
C LEU A 185 -0.66 17.76 6.17
N ALA A 186 -0.14 16.71 5.51
CA ALA A 186 -0.75 15.38 5.56
C ALA A 186 -0.66 14.74 6.96
N ASN A 187 0.43 14.97 7.69
CA ASN A 187 0.68 14.38 9.01
C ASN A 187 1.12 15.43 10.05
N PRO A 188 0.20 16.23 10.61
CA PRO A 188 0.54 17.35 11.50
C PRO A 188 1.15 16.93 12.85
N ASN A 189 0.93 15.68 13.29
CA ASN A 189 1.51 15.12 14.52
C ASN A 189 2.72 14.22 14.22
N PHE A 190 3.30 14.30 13.02
CA PHE A 190 4.45 13.47 12.67
C PHE A 190 5.67 13.88 13.49
N VAL A 191 6.14 12.97 14.33
CA VAL A 191 7.41 13.07 15.03
C VAL A 191 8.35 12.08 14.33
N PRO A 192 9.32 12.55 13.54
CA PRO A 192 10.33 11.68 12.96
C PRO A 192 11.29 11.30 14.10
N THR A 193 10.99 10.21 14.80
CA THR A 193 11.93 9.55 15.73
C THR A 193 12.89 8.69 14.95
#